data_AF-A0A3D9UGK7-F1
#
_entry.id   AF-A0A3D9UGK7-F1
#
_cell.length_a   1.000
_cell.length_b   1.000
_cell.length_c   1.000
_cell.angle_alpha   90.00
_cell.angle_beta   90.00
_cell.angle_gamma   90.00
#
_symmetry.space_group_name_H-M   'P 1'
#
loop_
_entity.id
_entity.type
_entity.pdbx_description
1 polymer ?
#
loop_
_entity_poly.entity_id
_entity_poly.type
_entity_poly.pdbx_seq_one_letter_code
_entity_poly.pdbx_strand_id
1 'polypeptide(L)'
;MRAAELERNGVSTQNDTEDLTVGDLLHKYLNDPDLGGKAGKTKKYVLNMLLDSDLSKLTLSELSVSHIIEYCKQRRSTGITPSTINHDVSYLTSVLKSAKPIYNIDYVSNPAYEARPLLIQMG
;
A
#
# COMPACT_ATOMS: atom_id res chain seq x y z
N MET A 1 -6.53 32.88 -4.89
CA MET A 1 -5.66 32.06 -5.76
C MET A 1 -6.17 30.63 -5.67
N ARG A 2 -6.85 30.12 -6.70
CA ARG A 2 -7.47 28.79 -6.72
C ARG A 2 -6.39 27.82 -7.18
N ALA A 3 -5.93 26.92 -6.31
CA ALA A 3 -4.83 26.03 -6.61
C ALA A 3 -5.30 24.80 -7.41
N ALA A 4 -4.54 24.55 -8.48
CA ALA A 4 -4.25 23.26 -9.11
C ALA A 4 -5.35 22.56 -9.92
N GLU A 5 -5.39 22.95 -11.19
CA GLU A 5 -5.59 22.08 -12.36
C GLU A 5 -4.70 20.82 -12.26
N LEU A 6 -5.26 19.63 -12.45
CA LEU A 6 -4.50 18.45 -12.86
C LEU A 6 -5.32 17.70 -13.91
N GLU A 7 -5.12 18.12 -15.16
CA GLU A 7 -5.53 17.34 -16.32
C GLU A 7 -4.38 16.44 -16.79
N ARG A 8 -4.76 15.33 -17.44
CA ARG A 8 -4.03 14.53 -18.45
C ARG A 8 -3.00 13.49 -17.96
N ASN A 9 -3.35 12.23 -18.17
CA ASN A 9 -2.76 11.34 -19.19
C ASN A 9 -3.41 9.95 -18.97
N GLY A 10 -4.09 9.37 -19.96
CA GLY A 10 -3.50 8.85 -21.19
C GLY A 10 -3.42 7.34 -21.04
N VAL A 11 -4.33 6.61 -21.69
CA VAL A 11 -4.38 5.14 -21.70
C VAL A 11 -3.04 4.59 -22.18
N SER A 12 -2.27 3.98 -21.27
CA SER A 12 -1.19 3.06 -21.61
C SER A 12 -1.71 1.66 -21.34
N THR A 13 -1.79 0.88 -22.40
CA THR A 13 -2.11 -0.55 -22.35
C THR A 13 -0.87 -1.30 -22.78
N GLN A 14 -0.40 -2.17 -21.89
CA GLN A 14 0.43 -3.37 -22.12
C GLN A 14 1.86 -3.21 -21.60
N ASN A 15 2.14 -3.89 -20.48
CA ASN A 15 3.37 -3.96 -19.66
C ASN A 15 3.46 -3.04 -18.42
N ASP A 16 2.41 -2.28 -18.08
CA ASP A 16 2.44 -1.35 -16.95
C ASP A 16 2.64 -2.00 -15.56
N THR A 17 2.53 -3.33 -15.42
CA THR A 17 2.63 -3.97 -14.08
C THR A 17 4.08 -4.06 -13.56
N GLU A 18 5.07 -4.15 -14.45
CA GLU A 18 6.48 -4.27 -14.05
C GLU A 18 7.05 -2.96 -13.48
N ASP A 19 6.59 -1.81 -13.98
CA ASP A 19 7.01 -0.49 -13.51
C ASP A 19 6.12 0.11 -12.41
N LEU A 20 4.96 -0.50 -12.12
CA LEU A 20 4.05 0.02 -11.10
C LEU A 20 4.62 -0.20 -9.71
N THR A 21 4.72 0.88 -8.94
CA THR A 21 5.17 0.82 -7.56
C THR A 21 4.02 0.57 -6.58
N VAL A 22 4.39 0.14 -5.37
CA VAL A 22 3.44 0.10 -4.25
C VAL A 22 2.89 1.51 -3.97
N GLY A 23 3.71 2.54 -4.15
CA GLY A 23 3.32 3.94 -4.01
C GLY A 23 2.22 4.34 -5.00
N ASP A 24 2.35 3.93 -6.26
CA ASP A 24 1.34 4.17 -7.29
C ASP A 24 0.00 3.53 -6.93
N LEU A 25 0.04 2.28 -6.44
CA LEU A 25 -1.16 1.56 -6.04
C LEU A 25 -1.79 2.18 -4.78
N LEU A 26 -0.99 2.59 -3.80
CA LEU A 26 -1.45 3.33 -2.61
C LEU A 26 -2.11 4.65 -3.00
N HIS A 27 -1.52 5.39 -3.93
CA HIS A 27 -2.06 6.65 -4.42
C HIS A 27 -3.39 6.44 -5.16
N LYS A 28 -3.48 5.44 -6.05
CA LYS A 28 -4.75 5.04 -6.69
C LYS A 28 -5.80 4.69 -5.64
N TYR A 29 -5.46 3.87 -4.65
CA TYR A 29 -6.35 3.48 -3.57
C TYR A 29 -6.86 4.66 -2.74
N LEU A 30 -5.98 5.58 -2.35
CA LEU A 30 -6.33 6.76 -1.56
C LEU A 30 -7.27 7.71 -2.30
N ASN A 31 -7.10 7.85 -3.61
CA ASN A 31 -7.88 8.75 -4.46
C ASN A 31 -9.15 8.11 -5.04
N ASP A 32 -9.32 6.80 -4.91
CA ASP A 32 -10.55 6.12 -5.33
C ASP A 32 -11.74 6.50 -4.40
N PRO A 33 -12.83 7.08 -4.94
CA PRO A 33 -13.94 7.59 -4.14
C PRO A 33 -14.72 6.49 -3.40
N ASP A 34 -14.70 5.25 -3.88
CA ASP A 34 -15.42 4.13 -3.29
C ASP A 34 -14.56 3.33 -2.30
N LEU A 35 -13.23 3.49 -2.35
CA LEU A 35 -12.28 2.86 -1.46
C LEU A 35 -11.64 3.85 -0.47
N GLY A 36 -10.46 4.40 -0.78
CA GLY A 36 -9.73 5.29 0.11
C GLY A 36 -10.44 6.62 0.37
N GLY A 37 -11.26 7.08 -0.57
CA GLY A 37 -12.11 8.27 -0.42
C GLY A 37 -13.04 8.19 0.79
N LYS A 38 -13.65 7.01 1.03
CA LYS A 38 -14.53 6.72 2.18
C LYS A 38 -13.79 6.29 3.45
N ALA A 39 -12.47 6.10 3.39
CA ALA A 39 -11.70 5.67 4.55
C ALA A 39 -11.69 6.74 5.66
N GLY A 40 -11.87 6.30 6.91
CA GLY A 40 -11.76 7.15 8.09
C GLY A 40 -10.34 7.67 8.34
N LYS A 41 -10.21 8.67 9.22
CA LYS A 41 -8.95 9.37 9.52
C LYS A 41 -7.78 8.43 9.82
N THR A 42 -8.00 7.41 10.65
CA THR A 42 -6.95 6.44 11.03
C THR A 42 -6.41 5.68 9.83
N LYS A 43 -7.29 5.18 8.95
CA LYS A 43 -6.87 4.43 7.76
C LYS A 43 -6.15 5.33 6.78
N LYS A 44 -6.63 6.56 6.54
CA LYS A 44 -5.95 7.53 5.69
C LYS A 44 -4.56 7.88 6.23
N TYR A 45 -4.42 8.12 7.54
CA TYR A 45 -3.13 8.40 8.17
C TYR A 45 -2.13 7.27 7.93
N VAL A 46 -2.53 6.02 8.21
CA VAL A 46 -1.67 4.85 8.02
C VAL A 46 -1.28 4.64 6.55
N LEU A 47 -2.22 4.82 5.62
CA LEU A 47 -1.94 4.69 4.19
C LEU A 47 -0.97 5.77 3.67
N ASN A 48 -1.06 7.01 4.18
CA ASN A 48 -0.08 8.04 3.87
C ASN A 48 1.30 7.70 4.47
N MET A 49 1.36 7.21 5.71
CA MET A 49 2.61 6.73 6.31
C MET A 49 3.27 5.58 5.52
N LEU A 50 2.47 4.71 4.89
CA LEU A 50 2.98 3.69 3.97
C LEU A 50 3.50 4.31 2.66
N LEU A 51 2.80 5.30 2.13
CA LEU A 51 3.18 6.05 0.93
C LEU A 51 4.51 6.81 1.12
N ASP A 52 4.77 7.33 2.32
CA ASP A 52 6.03 8.00 2.67
C ASP A 52 7.20 7.04 2.98
N SER A 53 6.95 5.72 3.04
CA SER A 53 7.97 4.73 3.43
C SER A 53 8.73 4.13 2.25
N ASP A 54 9.85 3.45 2.52
CA ASP A 54 10.61 2.75 1.48
C ASP A 54 9.81 1.65 0.75
N LEU A 55 8.73 1.14 1.36
CA LEU A 55 7.83 0.21 0.68
C LEU A 55 7.21 0.84 -0.56
N SER A 56 6.91 2.14 -0.56
CA SER A 56 6.25 2.81 -1.68
C SER A 56 7.14 2.91 -2.92
N LYS A 57 8.46 2.81 -2.75
CA LYS A 57 9.45 2.90 -3.82
C LYS A 57 9.66 1.58 -4.56
N LEU A 58 9.27 0.46 -3.95
CA LEU A 58 9.37 -0.86 -4.56
C LEU A 58 8.34 -1.03 -5.65
N THR A 59 8.72 -1.67 -6.76
CA THR A 59 7.74 -2.17 -7.73
C THR A 59 6.86 -3.24 -7.07
N LEU A 60 5.65 -3.44 -7.60
CA LEU A 60 4.76 -4.50 -7.15
C LEU A 60 5.44 -5.88 -7.28
N SER A 61 6.22 -6.08 -8.34
CA SER A 61 6.99 -7.32 -8.59
C SER A 61 8.13 -7.54 -7.59
N GLU A 62 8.76 -6.48 -7.08
CA GLU A 62 9.81 -6.56 -6.05
C GLU A 62 9.26 -6.72 -4.63
N LEU A 63 8.01 -6.34 -4.39
CA LEU A 63 7.42 -6.41 -3.06
C LEU A 63 7.38 -7.85 -2.55
N SER A 64 8.01 -8.10 -1.41
CA SER A 64 8.14 -9.44 -0.81
C SER A 64 7.72 -9.43 0.65
N VAL A 65 7.46 -10.61 1.22
CA VAL A 65 7.16 -10.77 2.65
C VAL A 65 8.30 -10.18 3.50
N SER A 66 9.56 -10.39 3.10
CA SER A 66 10.73 -9.86 3.81
C SER A 66 10.72 -8.33 3.89
N HIS A 67 10.32 -7.64 2.82
CA HIS A 67 10.17 -6.18 2.82
C HIS A 67 9.10 -5.73 3.84
N ILE A 68 7.97 -6.43 3.92
CA ILE A 68 6.92 -6.14 4.91
C ILE A 68 7.41 -6.37 6.35
N ILE A 69 8.09 -7.49 6.60
CA ILE A 69 8.63 -7.81 7.93
C ILE A 69 9.64 -6.74 8.36
N GLU A 70 10.52 -6.31 7.45
CA GLU A 70 11.52 -5.29 7.76
C GLU A 70 10.87 -3.94 8.09
N TYR A 71 9.89 -3.51 7.30
CA TYR A 71 9.08 -2.33 7.61
C TYR A 71 8.44 -2.40 9.01
N CYS A 72 7.84 -3.54 9.35
CA CYS A 72 7.23 -3.75 10.67
C CYS A 72 8.25 -3.73 11.81
N LYS A 73 9.46 -4.28 11.59
CA LYS A 73 10.55 -4.23 12.56
C LYS A 73 11.03 -2.79 12.79
N GLN A 74 11.23 -2.04 11.72
CA GLN A 74 11.62 -0.63 11.78
C GLN A 74 10.58 0.20 12.54
N ARG A 75 9.29 0.06 12.21
CA ARG A 75 8.18 0.70 12.94
C ARG A 75 8.16 0.33 14.43
N ARG A 76 8.36 -0.94 14.77
CA ARG A 76 8.42 -1.38 16.18
C ARG A 76 9.59 -0.76 16.91
N SER A 77 10.75 -0.62 16.24
CA SER A 77 11.93 0.01 16.83
C SER A 77 11.72 1.48 17.22
N THR A 78 10.76 2.17 16.58
CA THR A 78 10.39 3.55 16.93
C THR A 78 9.31 3.63 18.03
N GLY A 79 9.03 2.52 18.74
CA GLY A 79 8.08 2.49 19.86
C GLY A 79 6.61 2.33 19.46
N ILE A 80 6.30 2.00 18.20
CA ILE A 80 4.94 1.81 17.73
C ILE A 80 4.33 0.50 18.28
N THR A 81 3.06 0.57 18.70
CA THR A 81 2.36 -0.57 19.31
C THR A 81 2.03 -1.66 18.28
N PRO A 82 1.96 -2.95 18.69
CA PRO A 82 1.57 -4.06 17.80
C PRO A 82 0.20 -3.85 17.12
N SER A 83 -0.74 -3.19 17.80
CA SER A 83 -2.05 -2.84 17.22
C SER A 83 -1.92 -1.92 16.00
N THR A 84 -1.01 -0.94 16.07
CA THR A 84 -0.75 -0.04 14.95
C THR A 84 -0.05 -0.77 13.80
N ILE A 85 0.92 -1.63 14.10
CA ILE A 85 1.56 -2.50 13.09
C ILE A 85 0.52 -3.36 12.36
N ASN A 86 -0.45 -3.92 13.11
CA ASN A 86 -1.54 -4.67 12.53
C ASN A 86 -2.41 -3.82 11.59
N HIS A 87 -2.66 -2.55 11.90
CA HIS A 87 -3.36 -1.66 10.98
C HIS A 87 -2.59 -1.48 9.66
N ASP A 88 -1.28 -1.28 9.73
CA ASP A 88 -0.43 -1.10 8.55
C ASP A 88 -0.58 -2.26 7.58
N VAL A 89 -0.39 -3.47 8.10
CA VAL A 89 -0.42 -4.70 7.31
C VAL A 89 -1.84 -4.99 6.81
N SER A 90 -2.86 -4.72 7.62
CA SER A 90 -4.26 -4.94 7.24
C SER A 90 -4.72 -4.00 6.13
N TYR A 91 -4.32 -2.73 6.19
CA TYR A 91 -4.67 -1.75 5.17
C TYR A 91 -3.87 -1.95 3.90
N LEU A 92 -2.57 -2.25 4.00
CA LEU A 92 -1.76 -2.62 2.83
C LEU A 92 -2.30 -3.90 2.17
N THR A 93 -2.72 -4.90 2.94
CA THR A 93 -3.40 -6.10 2.41
C THR A 93 -4.62 -5.71 1.56
N SER A 94 -5.41 -4.74 2.01
CA SER A 94 -6.61 -4.28 1.30
C SER A 94 -6.27 -3.54 0.01
N VAL A 95 -5.18 -2.77 0.03
CA VAL A 95 -4.65 -2.06 -1.15
C VAL A 95 -4.19 -3.07 -2.20
N LEU A 96 -3.34 -4.04 -1.82
CA LEU A 96 -2.86 -5.07 -2.74
C LEU A 96 -3.99 -5.92 -3.32
N LYS A 97 -5.02 -6.26 -2.52
CA LYS A 97 -6.22 -6.97 -3.00
C LYS A 97 -7.02 -6.20 -4.04
N SER A 98 -6.93 -4.87 -4.09
CA SER A 98 -7.66 -4.06 -5.05
C SER A 98 -7.00 -3.99 -6.43
N ALA A 99 -5.72 -4.34 -6.54
CA ALA A 99 -4.91 -4.19 -7.76
C ALA A 99 -5.61 -4.79 -9.00
N LYS A 100 -5.93 -6.09 -8.95
CA LYS A 100 -6.61 -6.79 -10.05
C LYS A 100 -8.09 -6.43 -10.20
N PRO A 101 -8.96 -6.60 -9.19
CA PRO A 101 -10.40 -6.45 -9.39
C PRO A 101 -10.88 -5.01 -9.59
N ILE A 102 -10.12 -4.00 -9.15
CA ILE A 102 -10.54 -2.59 -9.23
C ILE A 102 -9.78 -1.85 -10.31
N TYR A 103 -8.46 -2.06 -10.41
CA TYR A 103 -7.61 -1.30 -11.33
C TYR A 103 -7.13 -2.10 -12.53
N ASN A 104 -7.53 -3.38 -12.65
CA ASN A 104 -7.10 -4.29 -13.71
C ASN A 104 -5.57 -4.43 -13.82
N ILE A 105 -4.85 -4.21 -12.72
CA ILE A 105 -3.39 -4.42 -12.63
C ILE A 105 -3.16 -5.93 -12.42
N ASP A 106 -2.33 -6.57 -13.24
CA ASP A 106 -2.12 -8.01 -13.20
C ASP A 106 -1.20 -8.45 -12.06
N TYR A 107 -1.63 -8.14 -10.83
CA TYR A 107 -0.92 -8.43 -9.61
C TYR A 107 -1.88 -9.07 -8.61
N VAL A 108 -1.57 -10.32 -8.24
CA VAL A 108 -2.41 -11.15 -7.36
C VAL A 108 -1.73 -11.54 -6.05
N SER A 109 -0.42 -11.27 -5.92
CA SER A 109 0.36 -11.56 -4.72
C SER A 109 -0.07 -10.68 -3.55
N ASN A 110 0.09 -11.18 -2.33
CA ASN A 110 -0.21 -10.39 -1.14
C ASN A 110 0.79 -10.65 -0.01
N PRO A 111 2.03 -10.16 -0.16
CA PRO A 111 3.06 -10.31 0.86
C PRO A 111 2.68 -9.71 2.21
N ALA A 112 1.83 -8.67 2.23
CA ALA A 112 1.30 -8.11 3.48
C ALA A 112 0.41 -9.12 4.21
N TYR A 113 -0.49 -9.81 3.50
CA TYR A 113 -1.32 -10.86 4.08
C TYR A 113 -0.48 -12.04 4.58
N GLU A 114 0.48 -12.48 3.77
CA GLU A 114 1.38 -13.60 4.07
C GLU A 114 2.29 -13.33 5.27
N ALA A 115 2.65 -12.07 5.53
CA ALA A 115 3.47 -11.68 6.68
C ALA A 115 2.74 -11.81 8.04
N ARG A 116 1.40 -11.81 8.06
CA ARG A 116 0.62 -11.72 9.32
C ARG A 116 0.92 -12.83 10.33
N PRO A 117 0.98 -14.13 9.96
CA PRO A 117 1.31 -15.20 10.91
C PRO A 117 2.67 -15.00 11.58
N LEU A 118 3.68 -14.57 10.81
CA LEU A 118 5.03 -14.32 11.32
C LEU A 118 5.05 -13.13 12.28
N LEU A 119 4.32 -12.05 11.96
CA LEU A 119 4.24 -10.87 12.83
C LEU A 119 3.57 -11.16 14.18
N ILE A 120 2.57 -12.05 14.20
CA ILE A 120 1.93 -12.50 15.44
C ILE A 120 2.93 -13.27 16.32
N GLN A 121 3.78 -14.11 15.71
CA GLN A 121 4.81 -14.85 16.45
C GLN A 121 5.93 -13.96 17.00
N MET A 122 6.15 -12.79 16.39
CA MET A 122 7.16 -11.82 16.80
C MET A 122 6.74 -10.96 18.00
N GLY A 123 5.52 -11.13 18.52
CA GLY A 123 5.03 -10.52 19.78
C GLY A 123 3.97 -9.45 19.60
#